data_AF-A0A0F9K3W2-F1
#
_entry.id   AF-A0A0F9K3W2-F1
#
_cell.length_a   1.000
_cell.length_b   1.000
_cell.length_c   1.000
_cell.angle_alpha   90.00
_cell.angle_beta   90.00
_cell.angle_gamma   90.00
#
_symmetry.space_group_name_H-M   'P 1'
#
loop_
_entity.id
_entity.type
_entity.pdbx_description
1 polymer ?
#
loop_
_entity_poly.entity_id
_entity_poly.type
_entity_poly.pdbx_seq_one_letter_code
_entity_poly.pdbx_strand_id
1 'polypeptide(L)'
;MAAIYGADNWCDDCAEAIRDDLRAHGKAPIDPGDEHSYDSDEFPKRAGDDEESDSPQHCAAGSKCLNARRLSDGTKIGLLFGELTSEGIEYVKAAIAEGGLVAEFWKAEYEEKGYSF
;
A
#
# COMPACT_ATOMS: atom_id res chain seq x y z
N MET A 1 2.95 -7.24 4.64
CA MET A 1 3.97 -6.22 4.89
C MET A 1 3.95 -5.21 3.75
N ALA A 2 4.44 -4.01 4.01
CA ALA A 2 4.54 -2.94 3.03
C ALA A 2 5.99 -2.51 2.91
N ALA A 3 6.30 -1.75 1.87
CA ALA A 3 7.59 -1.11 1.69
C ALA A 3 7.42 0.35 1.30
N ILE A 4 8.36 1.19 1.72
CA ILE A 4 8.49 2.56 1.21
C ILE A 4 9.61 2.57 0.18
N TYR A 5 9.31 3.12 -1.00
CA TYR A 5 10.29 3.34 -2.05
C TYR A 5 9.93 4.58 -2.86
N GLY A 6 10.87 5.52 -2.99
CA GLY A 6 10.68 6.74 -3.78
C GLY A 6 9.50 7.60 -3.30
N ALA A 7 9.39 7.80 -1.99
CA ALA A 7 8.27 8.47 -1.31
C ALA A 7 6.87 7.81 -1.47
N ASP A 8 6.79 6.62 -2.05
CA ASP A 8 5.55 5.88 -2.26
C ASP A 8 5.47 4.59 -1.41
N ASN A 9 4.24 4.14 -1.13
CA ASN A 9 3.97 2.89 -0.42
C ASN A 9 3.70 1.74 -1.40
N TRP A 10 4.34 0.60 -1.18
CA TRP A 10 4.29 -0.58 -2.05
C TRP A 10 3.87 -1.81 -1.25
N CYS A 11 3.05 -2.68 -1.83
CA CYS A 11 2.83 -4.00 -1.26
C CYS A 11 4.06 -4.89 -1.45
N ASP A 12 4.19 -5.93 -0.61
CA ASP A 12 5.33 -6.86 -0.61
C ASP A 12 5.73 -7.35 -2.00
N ASP A 13 4.80 -7.89 -2.78
CA ASP A 13 5.13 -8.47 -4.08
C ASP A 13 5.62 -7.41 -5.08
N CYS A 14 5.07 -6.20 -5.03
CA CYS A 14 5.51 -5.11 -5.89
C CYS A 14 6.87 -4.57 -5.45
N ALA A 15 7.09 -4.45 -4.14
CA ALA A 15 8.37 -4.05 -3.57
C ALA A 15 9.45 -5.06 -3.95
N GLU A 16 9.19 -6.36 -3.84
CA GLU A 16 10.14 -7.39 -4.21
C GLU A 16 10.45 -7.39 -5.70
N ALA A 17 9.44 -7.19 -6.55
CA ALA A 17 9.66 -7.02 -7.99
C ALA A 17 10.57 -5.82 -8.32
N ILE A 18 10.44 -4.70 -7.59
CA ILE A 18 11.34 -3.55 -7.72
C ILE A 18 12.75 -3.90 -7.25
N ARG A 19 12.87 -4.59 -6.11
CA ARG A 19 14.18 -5.04 -5.59
C ARG A 19 14.90 -5.92 -6.59
N ASP A 20 14.19 -6.87 -7.20
CA ASP A 20 14.75 -7.76 -8.22
C ASP A 20 15.20 -7.01 -9.47
N ASP A 21 14.42 -6.03 -9.94
CA ASP A 21 14.82 -5.17 -11.06
C ASP A 21 16.08 -4.36 -10.73
N LEU A 22 16.15 -3.74 -9.54
CA LEU A 22 17.31 -2.97 -9.10
C LEU A 22 18.56 -3.86 -8.96
N ARG A 23 18.41 -5.08 -8.43
CA ARG A 23 19.49 -6.07 -8.36
C ARG A 23 19.98 -6.44 -9.76
N ALA A 24 19.07 -6.72 -10.69
CA ALA A 24 19.41 -7.06 -12.07
C ALA A 24 20.17 -5.95 -12.79
N HIS A 25 19.92 -4.69 -12.44
CA HIS A 25 20.59 -3.52 -12.98
C HIS A 25 21.84 -3.08 -12.19
N GLY A 26 22.26 -3.83 -11.17
CA GLY A 26 23.43 -3.49 -10.34
C GLY A 26 23.23 -2.23 -9.50
N LYS A 27 21.98 -1.89 -9.17
CA LYS A 27 21.58 -0.72 -8.36
C LYS A 27 21.23 -1.07 -6.92
N ALA A 28 21.33 -2.33 -6.54
CA ALA A 28 21.14 -2.73 -5.15
C ALA A 28 22.27 -2.15 -4.26
N PRO A 29 21.96 -1.72 -3.03
CA PRO A 29 22.98 -1.29 -2.07
C PRO A 29 23.92 -2.45 -1.70
N ILE A 30 25.07 -2.11 -1.12
CA ILE A 30 26.12 -3.08 -0.76
C ILE A 30 25.58 -4.14 0.21
N ASP A 31 24.78 -3.72 1.18
CA ASP A 31 24.07 -4.62 2.10
C ASP A 31 22.57 -4.28 2.12
N PRO A 32 21.75 -4.88 1.25
CA PRO A 32 20.31 -4.64 1.20
C PRO A 32 19.56 -5.05 2.47
N GLY A 33 20.18 -5.90 3.33
CA GLY A 33 19.59 -6.32 4.60
C GLY A 33 19.76 -5.31 5.72
N ASP A 34 20.73 -4.41 5.61
CA ASP A 34 20.93 -3.30 6.54
C ASP A 34 20.19 -2.05 6.02
N GLU A 35 18.89 -1.96 6.30
CA GLU A 35 18.03 -0.84 5.88
C GLU A 35 18.43 0.51 6.51
N HIS A 36 19.38 0.54 7.46
CA HIS A 36 19.95 1.78 7.99
C HIS A 36 21.12 2.31 7.15
N SER A 37 21.65 1.51 6.22
CA SER A 37 22.84 1.82 5.42
C SER A 37 22.57 2.55 4.10
N TYR A 38 21.31 2.63 3.66
CA TYR A 38 20.86 3.26 2.41
C TYR A 38 19.58 4.05 2.63
N ASP A 39 19.12 4.87 1.68
CA ASP A 39 17.83 5.58 1.75
C ASP A 39 16.72 4.84 1.00
N SER A 40 15.46 5.03 1.40
CA SER A 40 14.30 4.42 0.71
C SER A 40 14.10 4.97 -0.71
N ASP A 41 14.81 6.01 -1.11
CA ASP A 41 14.86 6.46 -2.51
C ASP A 41 15.78 5.57 -3.37
N GLU A 42 16.70 4.82 -2.77
CA GLU A 42 17.68 3.99 -3.48
C GLU A 42 17.21 2.56 -3.64
N PHE A 43 16.55 2.01 -2.62
CA PHE A 43 16.09 0.62 -2.60
C PHE A 43 14.88 0.47 -1.67
N PRO A 44 13.87 -0.37 -2.01
CA PRO A 44 12.68 -0.51 -1.16
C PRO A 44 13.00 -0.99 0.25
N LYS A 45 12.66 -0.17 1.24
CA LYS A 45 12.76 -0.49 2.66
C LYS A 45 11.45 -1.02 3.20
N ARG A 46 11.50 -1.94 4.15
CA ARG A 46 10.32 -2.38 4.88
C ARG A 46 9.67 -1.19 5.58
N ALA A 47 8.36 -1.09 5.42
CA ALA A 47 7.49 -0.26 6.24
C ALA A 47 6.69 -1.18 7.16
N GLY A 48 6.54 -0.79 8.43
CA GLY A 48 5.62 -1.48 9.34
C GLY A 48 4.23 -1.49 8.73
N ASP A 49 3.58 -2.66 8.66
CA ASP A 49 2.16 -2.78 8.31
C ASP A 49 1.26 -2.68 9.54
N ASP A 50 1.86 -2.55 10.72
CA ASP A 50 1.25 -2.40 12.04
C ASP A 50 1.03 -0.93 12.44
N GLU A 51 1.57 0.03 11.68
CA GLU A 51 1.31 1.45 11.90
C GLU A 51 -0.03 1.85 11.28
N GLU A 52 -0.92 2.39 12.11
CA GLU A 52 -2.20 2.93 11.69
C GLU A 52 -2.01 4.22 10.87
N SER A 53 -2.88 4.45 9.88
CA SER A 53 -2.86 5.64 9.03
C SER A 53 -4.15 6.44 9.09
N ASP A 54 -4.04 7.76 8.93
CA ASP A 54 -5.16 8.69 8.84
C ASP A 54 -5.92 8.60 7.49
N SER A 55 -5.53 7.68 6.61
CA SER A 55 -6.24 7.39 5.36
C SER A 55 -5.95 5.99 4.83
N PRO A 56 -6.84 5.39 4.02
CA PRO A 56 -6.59 4.11 3.35
C PRO A 56 -5.29 4.11 2.52
N GLN A 57 -4.41 3.14 2.76
CA GLN A 57 -3.13 3.01 2.05
C GLN A 57 -3.22 1.98 0.93
N HIS A 58 -2.86 2.40 -0.28
CA HIS A 58 -2.82 1.52 -1.46
C HIS A 58 -1.40 1.37 -2.00
N CYS A 59 -1.15 0.22 -2.62
CA CYS A 59 0.07 0.02 -3.39
C CYS A 59 0.14 1.03 -4.54
N ALA A 60 1.23 1.80 -4.60
CA ALA A 60 1.48 2.85 -5.58
C ALA A 60 1.50 2.35 -7.04
N ALA A 61 1.74 1.05 -7.25
CA ALA A 61 1.58 0.42 -8.56
C ALA A 61 0.15 0.56 -9.13
N GLY A 62 -0.85 0.84 -8.29
CA GLY A 62 -2.24 1.08 -8.70
C GLY A 62 -2.80 -0.08 -9.52
N SER A 63 -3.30 0.20 -10.71
CA SER A 63 -3.84 -0.81 -11.63
C SER A 63 -2.81 -1.84 -12.14
N LYS A 64 -1.52 -1.53 -12.00
CA LYS A 64 -0.39 -2.42 -12.33
C LYS A 64 0.12 -3.23 -11.14
N CYS A 65 -0.49 -3.05 -9.95
CA CYS A 65 -0.15 -3.85 -8.78
C CYS A 65 -0.30 -5.34 -9.09
N LEU A 66 0.71 -6.14 -8.72
CA LEU A 66 0.68 -7.59 -8.89
C LEU A 66 -0.51 -8.22 -8.13
N ASN A 67 -0.90 -7.59 -7.02
CA ASN A 67 -2.05 -7.94 -6.19
C ASN A 67 -3.20 -6.94 -6.34
N ALA A 68 -3.34 -6.30 -7.50
CA ALA A 68 -4.40 -5.33 -7.74
C ALA A 68 -5.79 -5.93 -7.43
N ARG A 69 -6.62 -5.18 -6.71
CA ARG A 69 -8.02 -5.53 -6.45
C ARG A 69 -8.88 -5.01 -7.58
N ARG A 70 -9.95 -5.73 -7.89
CA ARG A 70 -10.89 -5.38 -8.96
C ARG A 70 -12.19 -4.87 -8.35
N LEU A 71 -12.59 -3.67 -8.76
CA LEU A 71 -13.88 -3.07 -8.42
C LEU A 71 -15.01 -3.70 -9.23
N SER A 72 -16.25 -3.41 -8.85
CA SER A 72 -17.46 -3.98 -9.48
C SER A 72 -17.61 -3.61 -10.96
N ASP A 73 -17.07 -2.47 -11.40
CA ASP A 73 -17.03 -2.03 -12.80
C ASP A 73 -15.86 -2.66 -13.61
N GLY A 74 -15.02 -3.46 -12.95
CA GLY A 74 -13.85 -4.07 -13.55
C GLY A 74 -12.56 -3.24 -13.45
N THR A 75 -12.62 -2.01 -12.92
CA THR A 75 -11.45 -1.16 -12.66
C THR A 75 -10.50 -1.85 -11.69
N LYS A 76 -9.19 -1.74 -11.95
CA LYS A 76 -8.15 -2.26 -11.05
C LYS A 76 -7.56 -1.16 -10.20
N ILE A 77 -7.47 -1.40 -8.90
CA ILE A 77 -6.81 -0.52 -7.93
C ILE A 77 -5.69 -1.29 -7.22
N GLY A 78 -4.72 -0.57 -6.68
CA GLY A 78 -3.62 -1.19 -5.93
C GLY A 78 -4.14 -1.97 -4.73
N LEU A 79 -3.38 -2.96 -4.25
CA LEU A 79 -3.71 -3.66 -3.00
C LEU A 79 -3.92 -2.63 -1.87
N LEU A 80 -5.01 -2.75 -1.13
CA LEU A 80 -5.25 -2.01 0.11
C LEU A 80 -4.52 -2.72 1.26
N PHE A 81 -3.82 -1.97 2.10
CA PHE A 81 -3.14 -2.51 3.28
C PHE A 81 -3.10 -1.49 4.42
N GLY A 82 -2.59 -1.94 5.57
CA GLY A 82 -2.52 -1.14 6.80
C GLY A 82 -3.86 -1.07 7.54
N GLU A 83 -3.77 -0.54 8.74
CA GLU A 83 -4.88 -0.27 9.65
C GLU A 83 -5.18 1.23 9.67
N LEU A 84 -6.37 1.63 10.14
CA LEU A 84 -6.78 3.02 10.19
C LEU A 84 -6.72 3.55 11.61
N THR A 85 -6.24 4.79 11.75
CA THR A 85 -6.43 5.55 12.99
C THR A 85 -7.92 5.94 13.12
N SER A 86 -8.27 6.54 14.26
CA SER A 86 -9.59 7.16 14.42
C SER A 86 -9.88 8.23 13.37
N GLU A 87 -8.88 9.00 12.94
CA GLU A 87 -9.02 10.00 11.86
C GLU A 87 -9.23 9.31 10.51
N GLY A 88 -8.52 8.21 10.25
CA GLY A 88 -8.70 7.39 9.05
C GLY A 88 -10.10 6.77 8.95
N ILE A 89 -10.68 6.37 10.08
CA ILE A 89 -12.07 5.89 10.12
C ILE A 89 -13.04 7.00 9.69
N GLU A 90 -12.89 8.21 10.24
CA GLU A 90 -13.75 9.34 9.88
C GLU A 90 -13.57 9.76 8.42
N TYR A 91 -12.34 9.67 7.88
CA TYR A 91 -12.07 9.86 6.46
C TYR A 91 -12.87 8.86 5.60
N VAL A 92 -12.84 7.57 5.95
CA VAL A 92 -13.58 6.54 5.21
C VAL A 92 -15.09 6.76 5.32
N LYS A 93 -15.63 7.13 6.49
CA LYS A 93 -17.06 7.47 6.64
C LYS A 93 -17.47 8.62 5.73
N ALA A 94 -16.67 9.67 5.67
CA ALA A 94 -16.92 10.81 4.79
C ALA A 94 -16.93 10.37 3.31
N ALA A 95 -15.94 9.58 2.88
CA ALA A 95 -15.88 9.04 1.52
C ALA A 95 -17.09 8.13 1.18
N ILE A 96 -17.54 7.29 2.13
CA ILE A 96 -18.74 6.46 1.96
C ILE A 96 -19.99 7.33 1.79
N ALA A 97 -20.11 8.42 2.54
CA ALA A 97 -21.25 9.33 2.45
C ALA A 97 -21.30 10.09 1.11
N GLU A 98 -20.13 10.43 0.54
CA GLU A 98 -20.02 10.98 -0.82
C GLU A 98 -20.32 9.93 -1.91
N GLY A 99 -20.05 8.66 -1.59
CA GLY A 99 -20.29 7.52 -2.46
C GLY A 99 -19.19 7.31 -3.50
N GLY A 100 -19.28 6.20 -4.22
CA GLY A 100 -18.33 5.82 -5.26
C GLY A 100 -17.69 4.45 -5.02
N LEU A 101 -17.26 3.83 -6.12
CA LEU A 101 -16.82 2.43 -6.13
C LEU A 101 -15.62 2.15 -5.21
N VAL A 102 -14.73 3.12 -5.06
CA VAL A 102 -13.56 3.00 -4.19
C VAL A 102 -13.97 3.06 -2.72
N ALA A 103 -14.91 3.94 -2.35
CA ALA A 103 -15.40 4.04 -0.98
C ALA A 103 -16.22 2.80 -0.58
N GLU A 104 -17.02 2.25 -1.50
CA GLU A 104 -17.72 0.97 -1.31
C GLU A 104 -16.73 -0.19 -1.11
N PHE A 105 -15.65 -0.20 -1.90
CA PHE A 105 -14.57 -1.17 -1.75
C PHE A 105 -13.87 -1.04 -0.38
N TRP A 106 -13.51 0.17 0.05
CA TRP A 106 -12.92 0.40 1.37
C TRP A 106 -13.82 -0.09 2.48
N LYS A 107 -15.12 0.24 2.41
CA LYS A 107 -16.09 -0.23 3.39
C LYS A 107 -16.04 -1.75 3.54
N ALA A 108 -16.15 -2.47 2.44
CA ALA A 108 -16.16 -3.94 2.46
C ALA A 108 -14.88 -4.53 3.05
N GLU A 109 -13.71 -4.04 2.63
CA GLU A 109 -12.42 -4.58 3.09
C GLU A 109 -12.16 -4.28 4.57
N TYR A 110 -12.52 -3.08 5.06
CA TYR A 110 -12.36 -2.75 6.47
C TYR A 110 -13.43 -3.40 7.36
N GLU A 111 -14.67 -3.62 6.87
CA GLU A 111 -15.66 -4.43 7.60
C GLU A 111 -15.17 -5.88 7.78
N GLU A 112 -14.51 -6.46 6.78
CA GLU A 112 -13.87 -7.79 6.90
C GLU A 112 -12.75 -7.82 7.96
N LYS A 113 -12.11 -6.68 8.22
CA LYS A 113 -11.11 -6.49 9.29
C LYS A 113 -11.74 -6.17 10.66
N GLY A 114 -13.07 -6.02 10.75
CA GLY A 114 -13.79 -5.76 11.99
C GLY A 114 -14.08 -4.29 12.31
N TYR A 115 -13.88 -3.39 11.35
CA TYR A 115 -14.29 -1.98 11.48
C TYR A 115 -15.81 -1.83 11.30
N SER A 116 -16.36 -0.73 11.80
CA SER A 116 -17.78 -0.38 11.64
C SER A 116 -17.89 1.05 11.10
N PHE A 117 -18.55 1.20 9.94
CA PHE A 117 -18.76 2.49 9.26
C PHE A 117 -20.24 2.83 9.12
#